data_AF-A0AAC8ZH00-F1
#
_entry.id   AF-A0AAC8ZH00-F1
#
_cell.length_a   1.000
_cell.length_b   1.000
_cell.length_c   1.000
_cell.angle_alpha   90.00
_cell.angle_beta   90.00
_cell.angle_gamma   90.00
#
_symmetry.space_group_name_H-M   'P 1'
#
loop_
_entity.id
_entity.type
_entity.pdbx_description
1 polymer ?
#
loop_
_entity_poly.entity_id
_entity_poly.type
_entity_poly.pdbx_seq_one_letter_code
_entity_poly.pdbx_strand_id
1 'polypeptide(L)'
;MKTLFVTMVTCLAILFGGMANADAATLNVVHHSALSWSANYKIETSGDKIKKVSNVKASSRIGKITRQYVTQDSSNKVTLHITRVVGPATYHVRLSARVSKGKLYVTFS
;
A
#
# COMPACT_ATOMS: atom_id res chain seq x y z
N MET A 1 1.00 -28.09 -47.22
CA MET A 1 0.23 -26.94 -46.71
C MET A 1 -0.41 -27.14 -45.32
N LYS A 2 -0.15 -28.24 -44.59
CA LYS A 2 -0.69 -28.44 -43.22
C LYS A 2 0.18 -27.79 -42.13
N THR A 3 1.48 -27.72 -42.35
CA THR A 3 2.47 -27.26 -41.36
C THR A 3 2.43 -25.74 -41.11
N LEU A 4 2.06 -24.94 -42.11
CA LEU A 4 1.94 -23.47 -42.03
C LEU A 4 0.72 -23.02 -41.21
N PHE A 5 -0.39 -23.76 -41.26
CA PHE A 5 -1.58 -23.44 -40.47
C PHE A 5 -1.38 -23.72 -38.97
N VAL A 6 -0.65 -24.78 -38.63
CA VAL A 6 -0.41 -25.16 -37.23
C VAL A 6 0.53 -24.17 -36.52
N THR A 7 1.52 -23.61 -37.23
CA THR A 7 2.46 -22.61 -36.68
C THR A 7 1.82 -21.23 -36.49
N MET A 8 0.88 -20.85 -37.36
CA MET A 8 0.23 -19.54 -37.27
C MET A 8 -0.78 -19.46 -36.11
N VAL A 9 -1.46 -20.57 -35.80
CA VAL A 9 -2.41 -20.66 -34.66
C VAL A 9 -1.66 -20.67 -33.31
N THR A 10 -0.45 -21.23 -33.24
CA THR A 10 0.36 -21.23 -32.01
C THR A 10 0.90 -19.84 -31.66
N CYS A 11 1.29 -19.03 -32.65
CA CYS A 11 1.73 -17.64 -32.40
C CYS A 11 0.58 -16.75 -31.88
N LEU A 12 -0.65 -16.99 -32.34
CA LEU A 12 -1.82 -16.24 -31.88
C LEU A 12 -2.14 -16.54 -30.41
N ALA A 13 -2.02 -17.79 -29.98
CA ALA A 13 -2.26 -18.18 -28.59
C ALA A 13 -1.25 -17.57 -27.60
N ILE A 14 -0.01 -17.30 -28.03
CA ILE A 14 1.02 -16.66 -27.19
C ILE A 14 0.78 -15.16 -27.06
N LEU A 15 0.22 -14.51 -28.09
CA LEU A 15 -0.08 -13.07 -28.09
C LEU A 15 -1.33 -12.71 -27.28
N PHE A 16 -2.27 -13.65 -27.10
CA PHE A 16 -3.49 -13.46 -26.31
C PHE A 16 -3.53 -14.27 -25.00
N GLY A 17 -2.58 -15.19 -24.81
CA GLY A 17 -2.48 -16.06 -23.64
C GLY A 17 -1.75 -15.40 -22.48
N GLY A 18 -2.48 -14.59 -21.71
CA GLY A 18 -2.06 -14.25 -20.35
C GLY A 18 -1.84 -12.78 -20.09
N MET A 19 -2.90 -11.98 -20.22
CA MET A 19 -3.04 -10.87 -19.27
C MET A 19 -3.31 -11.52 -17.91
N ALA A 20 -2.25 -11.86 -17.17
CA ALA A 20 -2.38 -12.24 -15.77
C ALA A 20 -3.09 -11.09 -15.06
N ASN A 21 -4.36 -11.29 -14.72
CA ASN A 21 -5.11 -10.34 -13.91
C ASN A 21 -4.32 -10.18 -12.62
N ALA A 22 -3.80 -8.97 -12.40
CA ALA A 22 -3.07 -8.68 -11.18
C ALA A 22 -4.08 -8.71 -10.04
N ASP A 23 -4.08 -9.81 -9.28
CA ASP A 23 -5.05 -10.06 -8.22
C ASP A 23 -5.14 -8.87 -7.27
N ALA A 24 -6.38 -8.48 -6.99
CA ALA A 24 -6.65 -7.40 -6.07
C ALA A 24 -6.52 -7.93 -4.65
N ALA A 25 -5.50 -7.50 -3.91
CA ALA A 25 -5.34 -7.85 -2.51
C ALA A 25 -5.68 -6.67 -1.60
N THR A 26 -6.39 -6.96 -0.51
CA THR A 26 -6.59 -6.01 0.60
C THR A 26 -5.59 -6.33 1.71
N LEU A 27 -4.73 -5.37 2.03
CA LEU A 27 -3.68 -5.48 3.02
C LEU A 27 -4.00 -4.59 4.23
N ASN A 28 -3.84 -5.14 5.44
CA ASN A 28 -4.00 -4.38 6.67
C ASN A 28 -2.63 -3.87 7.13
N VAL A 29 -2.46 -2.56 7.21
CA VAL A 29 -1.29 -1.94 7.84
C VAL A 29 -1.64 -1.65 9.28
N VAL A 30 -0.83 -2.17 10.21
CA VAL A 30 -0.98 -1.92 11.65
C VAL A 30 0.39 -1.58 12.21
N HIS A 31 0.44 -0.50 12.98
CA HIS A 31 1.64 -0.11 13.71
C HIS A 31 1.26 0.23 15.17
N HIS A 32 2.05 -0.29 16.09
CA HIS A 32 1.97 0.03 17.51
C HIS A 32 3.38 0.43 18.00
N SER A 33 3.56 1.70 18.30
CA SER A 33 4.75 2.18 18.99
C SER A 33 4.47 2.13 20.49
N ALA A 34 5.26 1.34 21.22
CA ALA A 34 5.11 1.19 22.67
C ALA A 34 5.08 2.57 23.34
N LEU A 35 4.00 2.82 24.10
CA LEU A 35 3.74 4.05 24.86
C LEU A 35 3.58 5.36 24.05
N SER A 36 3.55 5.32 22.72
CA SER A 36 3.63 6.53 21.90
C SER A 36 2.37 6.77 21.07
N TRP A 37 2.13 5.92 20.08
CA TRP A 37 1.03 6.06 19.13
C TRP A 37 0.75 4.72 18.45
N SER A 38 -0.43 4.58 17.86
CA SER A 38 -0.74 3.50 16.96
C SER A 38 -1.49 4.02 15.74
N ALA A 39 -1.41 3.25 14.66
CA ALA A 39 -2.20 3.51 13.47
C ALA A 39 -2.60 2.19 12.82
N ASN A 40 -3.79 2.20 12.21
CA ASN A 40 -4.23 1.15 11.32
C ASN A 40 -4.94 1.75 10.10
N TYR A 41 -4.78 1.07 8.96
CA TYR A 41 -5.51 1.39 7.74
C TYR A 41 -5.48 0.19 6.79
N LYS A 42 -6.36 0.23 5.78
CA LYS A 42 -6.42 -0.78 4.72
C LYS A 42 -5.85 -0.21 3.43
N ILE A 43 -5.11 -1.04 2.70
CA ILE A 43 -4.60 -0.78 1.36
C ILE A 43 -5.24 -1.79 0.41
N GLU A 44 -5.96 -1.32 -0.60
CA GLU A 44 -6.40 -2.15 -1.72
C GLU A 44 -5.36 -2.02 -2.85
N THR A 45 -4.93 -3.16 -3.38
CA THR A 45 -3.87 -3.25 -4.39
C THR A 45 -4.40 -3.89 -5.68
N SER A 46 -3.66 -3.73 -6.77
CA SER A 46 -3.78 -4.55 -7.98
C SER A 46 -2.35 -4.78 -8.47
N GLY A 47 -1.86 -6.00 -8.25
CA GLY A 47 -0.43 -6.32 -8.33
C GLY A 47 0.38 -5.44 -7.37
N ASP A 48 1.45 -4.83 -7.87
CA ASP A 48 2.30 -3.96 -7.05
C ASP A 48 1.76 -2.53 -6.88
N LYS A 49 0.59 -2.20 -7.45
CA LYS A 49 0.03 -0.84 -7.39
C LYS A 49 -0.98 -0.72 -6.26
N ILE A 50 -0.87 0.35 -5.49
CA ILE A 50 -1.86 0.76 -4.50
C ILE A 50 -2.97 1.54 -5.21
N LYS A 51 -4.20 1.07 -5.08
CA LYS A 51 -5.39 1.65 -5.70
C LYS A 51 -6.20 2.50 -4.75
N LYS A 52 -6.26 2.10 -3.48
CA LYS A 52 -7.06 2.80 -2.49
C LYS A 52 -6.47 2.62 -1.09
N VAL A 53 -6.62 3.67 -0.30
CA VAL A 53 -6.37 3.65 1.15
C VAL A 53 -7.68 3.97 1.84
N SER A 54 -8.04 3.18 2.84
CA SER A 54 -9.30 3.34 3.56
C SER A 54 -9.17 2.99 5.04
N ASN A 55 -10.21 3.33 5.82
CA ASN A 55 -10.31 3.03 7.26
C ASN A 55 -9.10 3.54 8.06
N VAL A 56 -8.60 4.73 7.73
CA VAL A 56 -7.43 5.31 8.37
C VAL A 56 -7.77 5.76 9.77
N LYS A 57 -7.19 5.07 10.77
CA LYS A 57 -7.34 5.40 12.18
C LYS A 57 -5.95 5.56 12.78
N ALA A 58 -5.70 6.66 13.47
CA ALA A 58 -4.55 6.80 14.35
C ALA A 58 -5.03 7.14 15.75
N SER A 59 -4.31 6.64 16.75
CA SER A 59 -4.52 7.02 18.14
C SER A 59 -3.19 7.30 18.82
N SER A 60 -3.25 8.16 19.81
CA SER A 60 -2.12 8.56 20.61
C SER A 60 -2.34 8.07 22.04
N ARG A 61 -1.33 7.45 22.64
CA ARG A 61 -1.39 7.03 24.04
C ARG A 61 -0.97 8.16 24.99
N ILE A 62 -0.06 9.03 24.54
CA ILE A 62 0.43 10.20 25.28
C ILE A 62 0.29 11.44 24.39
N GLY A 63 -0.44 12.44 24.88
CA GLY A 63 -0.77 13.64 24.10
C GLY A 63 -1.87 13.41 23.06
N LYS A 64 -2.09 14.39 22.19
CA LYS A 64 -3.20 14.40 21.21
C LYS A 64 -2.71 14.42 19.77
N ILE A 65 -3.44 13.75 18.89
CA ILE A 65 -3.26 13.89 17.43
C ILE A 65 -3.98 15.16 16.99
N THR A 66 -3.26 16.07 16.37
CA THR A 66 -3.83 17.34 15.86
C THR A 66 -4.01 17.33 14.35
N ARG A 67 -3.28 16.49 13.63
CA ARG A 67 -3.39 16.35 12.18
C ARG A 67 -3.13 14.92 11.76
N GLN A 68 -3.93 14.44 10.81
CA GLN A 68 -3.78 13.13 10.17
C GLN A 68 -4.14 13.26 8.70
N TYR A 69 -3.29 12.79 7.80
CA TYR A 69 -3.60 12.69 6.37
C TYR A 69 -2.69 11.65 5.69
N VAL A 70 -3.14 11.15 4.54
CA VAL A 70 -2.37 10.18 3.73
C VAL A 70 -1.92 10.87 2.45
N THR A 71 -0.67 10.62 2.05
CA THR A 71 -0.15 10.95 0.71
C THR A 71 0.11 9.69 -0.08
N GLN A 72 -0.09 9.76 -1.39
CA GLN A 72 0.36 8.73 -2.32
C GLN A 72 1.65 9.21 -2.98
N ASP A 73 2.79 8.76 -2.44
CA ASP A 73 4.11 9.21 -2.88
C ASP A 73 4.50 8.59 -4.24
N SER A 74 3.95 7.42 -4.57
CA SER A 74 4.06 6.77 -5.88
C SER A 74 2.90 5.80 -6.10
N SER A 75 2.79 5.21 -7.29
CA SER A 75 1.74 4.21 -7.57
C SER A 75 1.77 3.00 -6.63
N ASN A 76 2.89 2.74 -5.95
CA ASN A 76 3.08 1.60 -5.06
C ASN A 76 3.49 1.99 -3.63
N LYS A 77 3.47 3.29 -3.29
CA LYS A 77 3.85 3.77 -1.96
C LYS A 77 2.88 4.83 -1.46
N VAL A 78 2.42 4.64 -0.23
CA VAL A 78 1.62 5.63 0.50
C VAL A 78 2.30 5.94 1.83
N THR A 79 2.09 7.16 2.34
CA THR A 79 2.58 7.58 3.65
C THR A 79 1.46 8.20 4.45
N LEU A 80 1.20 7.65 5.64
CA LEU A 80 0.33 8.26 6.64
C LEU A 80 1.17 9.24 7.47
N HIS A 81 0.77 10.52 7.45
CA HIS A 81 1.38 11.59 8.23
C HIS A 81 0.52 11.87 9.45
N ILE A 82 1.15 11.87 10.63
CA ILE A 82 0.50 12.15 11.91
C ILE A 82 1.27 13.28 12.59
N THR A 83 0.56 14.31 13.02
CA THR A 83 1.11 15.34 13.92
C THR A 83 0.54 15.13 15.30
N ARG A 84 1.42 14.98 16.29
CA ARG A 84 1.06 14.76 17.69
C ARG A 84 1.64 15.87 18.55
N VAL A 85 0.84 16.37 19.48
CA VAL A 85 1.26 17.35 20.48
C VAL A 85 1.30 16.68 21.86
N VAL A 86 2.45 16.76 22.53
CA VAL A 86 2.69 16.22 23.87
C VAL A 86 3.25 17.34 24.76
N GLY A 87 2.40 17.93 25.59
CA GLY A 87 2.76 19.15 26.33
C GLY A 87 3.18 20.26 25.34
N PRO A 88 4.37 20.87 25.51
CA PRO A 88 4.88 21.89 24.59
C PRO A 88 5.50 21.32 23.31
N ALA A 89 5.75 20.01 23.23
CA ALA A 89 6.45 19.40 22.10
C ALA A 89 5.48 18.97 20.99
N THR A 90 5.85 19.26 19.74
CA THR A 90 5.16 18.78 18.53
C THR A 90 6.02 17.74 17.84
N TYR A 91 5.44 16.57 17.60
CA TYR A 91 6.08 15.45 16.91
C TYR A 91 5.40 15.22 15.57
N HIS A 92 6.20 15.04 14.53
CA HIS A 92 5.75 14.63 13.20
C HIS A 92 6.17 13.19 12.96
N VAL A 93 5.18 12.33 12.78
CA VAL A 93 5.38 10.91 12.62
C VAL A 93 4.88 10.50 11.25
N ARG A 94 5.62 9.60 10.60
CA ARG A 94 5.27 9.05 9.29
C ARG A 94 5.22 7.54 9.36
N LEU A 95 4.22 6.96 8.71
CA LEU A 95 4.07 5.52 8.51
C LEU A 95 3.93 5.26 7.01
N SER A 96 5.03 4.87 6.38
CA SER A 96 5.08 4.55 4.96
C SER A 96 4.78 3.07 4.73
N ALA A 97 3.94 2.79 3.75
CA ALA A 97 3.68 1.45 3.23
C ALA A 97 4.00 1.41 1.74
N ARG A 98 4.82 0.43 1.34
CA ARG A 98 5.21 0.20 -0.04
C ARG A 98 4.89 -1.24 -0.44
N VAL A 99 4.28 -1.42 -1.60
CA VAL A 99 4.07 -2.73 -2.20
C VAL A 99 5.12 -2.97 -3.28
N SER A 100 5.78 -4.12 -3.23
CA SER A 100 6.72 -4.52 -4.27
C SER A 100 6.89 -6.03 -4.30
N LYS A 101 6.84 -6.60 -5.50
CA LYS A 101 6.93 -8.05 -5.75
C LYS A 101 5.93 -8.84 -4.90
N GLY A 102 4.70 -8.34 -4.80
CA GLY A 102 3.62 -8.93 -4.00
C GLY A 102 3.82 -8.86 -2.48
N LYS A 103 4.82 -8.12 -1.98
CA LYS A 103 5.10 -7.96 -0.55
C LYS A 103 4.81 -6.54 -0.07
N LEU A 104 4.30 -6.43 1.15
CA LEU A 104 4.10 -5.17 1.85
C LEU A 104 5.31 -4.85 2.74
N TYR A 105 5.91 -3.69 2.53
CA TYR A 105 6.98 -3.14 3.36
C TYR A 105 6.43 -1.95 4.13
N VAL A 106 6.56 -1.97 5.45
CA VAL A 106 6.08 -0.91 6.34
C VAL A 106 7.27 -0.31 7.08
N THR A 107 7.38 1.02 7.08
CA THR A 107 8.46 1.77 7.74
C THR A 107 7.87 2.95 8.50
N PHE A 108 8.41 3.25 9.67
CA PHE A 108 8.01 4.40 10.46
C PHE A 108 9.21 5.32 10.75
N SER A 109 8.94 6.62 10.92
CA SER A 109 9.92 7.65 11.28
C SER A 109 9.27 8.75 12.09
#